data_AF-A0A9P5Z033-F1
#
_entry.id   AF-A0A9P5Z033-F1
#
_cell.length_a   1.000
_cell.length_b   1.000
_cell.length_c   1.000
_cell.angle_alpha   90.00
_cell.angle_beta   90.00
_cell.angle_gamma   90.00
#
_symmetry.space_group_name_H-M   'P 1'
#
loop_
_entity.id
_entity.type
_entity.pdbx_description
1 polymer ?
#
loop_
_entity_poly.entity_id
_entity_poly.type
_entity_poly.pdbx_seq_one_letter_code
_entity_poly.pdbx_strand_id
1 'polypeptide(L)'
;MVFPLAHIILWLSSWAWVARSSQIHEEAASSFFERHAISTNATSSTHTNNWAVLVCSSRYWFNYRHMANALGMYRTVKRLGIPDSNIILMLADDASCNSRNKVPGSVYANPGRHLDLYGDNIEVDYRGYEVTVENFIRVLTGRMDSSVPRSKRLLSNERSNVFVYMTGHGGNEFLKFQDNEEISAFDVADAFEQMYQKRRYNELFFMIDTCQANTMYSKLYSPNILAAGSSRQGENSYSHASDSDIGVAVIDEYTHFTLEFMEKINKTSPASMKELFDYVDSRIKNSRPGVRTDLFRRPLDTTRITDFFGGVAQVEIVPPLDSSMAPPGVSSSLAEPPQSLQSKPNSMPSAKAQTTSGNTTWLRLWLGGKTSRAWASITVVGVLAGWVASKK
;
A
#
# COMPACT_ATOMS: atom_id res chain seq x y z
N MET A 1 6.38 -1.17 -60.71
CA MET A 1 6.55 -1.32 -59.24
C MET A 1 5.37 -2.11 -58.72
N VAL A 2 5.55 -3.40 -58.45
CA VAL A 2 4.51 -4.27 -57.88
C VAL A 2 4.74 -4.27 -56.37
N PHE A 3 3.91 -3.56 -55.60
CA PHE A 3 3.88 -3.76 -54.15
C PHE A 3 3.46 -5.21 -53.90
N PRO A 4 4.25 -6.03 -53.18
CA PRO A 4 3.94 -7.43 -53.06
C PRO A 4 2.70 -7.56 -52.18
N LEU A 5 1.64 -8.16 -52.73
CA LEU A 5 0.35 -8.46 -52.09
C LEU A 5 0.50 -9.03 -50.66
N ALA A 6 1.61 -9.73 -50.41
CA ALA A 6 2.01 -10.29 -49.13
C ALA A 6 2.14 -9.25 -47.99
N HIS A 7 2.60 -8.02 -48.28
CA HIS A 7 2.72 -6.98 -47.24
C HIS A 7 1.38 -6.41 -46.83
N ILE A 8 0.42 -6.29 -47.75
CA ILE A 8 -0.94 -5.83 -47.44
C ILE A 8 -1.66 -6.88 -46.58
N ILE A 9 -1.49 -8.16 -46.88
CA ILE A 9 -2.10 -9.26 -46.11
C ILE A 9 -1.53 -9.32 -44.68
N LEU A 10 -0.22 -9.09 -44.49
CA LEU A 10 0.41 -9.05 -43.17
C LEU A 10 -0.04 -7.84 -42.34
N TRP A 11 -0.25 -6.69 -42.97
CA TRP A 11 -0.78 -5.51 -42.29
C TRP A 11 -2.24 -5.69 -41.86
N LEU A 12 -3.08 -6.24 -42.74
CA LEU A 12 -4.48 -6.51 -42.44
C LEU A 12 -4.63 -7.59 -41.35
N SER A 13 -3.79 -8.63 -41.36
CA SER A 13 -3.83 -9.67 -40.32
C SER A 13 -3.33 -9.16 -38.97
N SER A 14 -2.31 -8.29 -38.95
CA SER A 14 -1.85 -7.62 -37.73
C SER A 14 -2.91 -6.67 -37.16
N TRP A 15 -3.59 -5.89 -38.00
CA TRP A 15 -4.70 -5.03 -37.58
C TRP A 15 -5.89 -5.83 -37.06
N ALA A 16 -6.28 -6.91 -37.75
CA ALA A 16 -7.34 -7.79 -37.29
C ALA A 16 -6.99 -8.46 -35.94
N TRP A 17 -5.73 -8.81 -35.71
CA TRP A 17 -5.25 -9.36 -34.44
C TRP A 17 -5.31 -8.33 -33.31
N VAL A 18 -4.88 -7.09 -33.57
CA VAL A 18 -4.93 -5.99 -32.60
C VAL A 18 -6.36 -5.58 -32.27
N ALA A 19 -7.25 -5.51 -33.28
CA ALA A 19 -8.66 -5.20 -33.07
C ALA A 19 -9.38 -6.32 -32.30
N ARG A 20 -9.06 -7.58 -32.60
CA ARG A 20 -9.62 -8.73 -31.89
C ARG A 20 -9.10 -8.81 -30.45
N SER A 21 -7.82 -8.53 -30.22
CA SER A 21 -7.27 -8.51 -28.86
C SER A 21 -7.84 -7.35 -28.04
N SER A 22 -7.99 -6.15 -28.62
CA SER A 22 -8.62 -5.02 -27.93
C SER A 22 -10.07 -5.34 -27.55
N GLN A 23 -10.84 -5.95 -28.46
CA GLN A 23 -12.23 -6.33 -28.20
C GLN A 23 -12.35 -7.40 -27.10
N ILE A 24 -11.45 -8.40 -27.07
CA ILE A 24 -11.40 -9.41 -25.99
C ILE A 24 -11.09 -8.75 -24.64
N HIS A 25 -10.17 -7.79 -24.60
CA HIS A 25 -9.84 -7.08 -23.36
C HIS A 25 -10.97 -6.17 -22.89
N GLU A 26 -11.69 -5.54 -23.82
CA GLU A 26 -12.84 -4.68 -23.53
C GLU A 26 -14.06 -5.48 -23.05
N GLU A 27 -14.30 -6.66 -23.62
CA GLU A 27 -15.37 -7.58 -23.19
C GLU A 27 -15.05 -8.24 -21.83
N ALA A 28 -13.78 -8.58 -21.59
CA ALA A 28 -13.31 -9.03 -20.27
C ALA A 28 -13.43 -7.93 -19.21
N ALA A 29 -13.11 -6.68 -19.54
CA ALA A 29 -13.29 -5.53 -18.65
C ALA A 29 -14.78 -5.26 -18.39
N SER A 30 -15.61 -5.23 -19.43
CA SER A 30 -17.05 -4.99 -19.34
C SER A 30 -17.76 -6.06 -18.51
N SER A 31 -17.46 -7.34 -18.74
CA SER A 31 -18.00 -8.44 -17.93
C SER A 31 -17.50 -8.42 -16.48
N PHE A 32 -16.27 -7.93 -16.23
CA PHE A 32 -15.79 -7.71 -14.87
C PHE A 32 -16.61 -6.62 -14.17
N PHE A 33 -16.85 -5.48 -14.82
CA PHE A 33 -17.59 -4.37 -14.25
C PHE A 33 -19.10 -4.67 -14.10
N GLU A 34 -19.74 -5.35 -15.06
CA GLU A 34 -21.15 -5.77 -14.94
C GLU A 34 -21.38 -6.71 -13.75
N ARG A 35 -20.48 -7.68 -13.54
CA ARG A 35 -20.54 -8.59 -12.38
C ARG A 35 -20.42 -7.83 -11.05
N HIS A 36 -19.68 -6.73 -11.02
CA HIS A 36 -19.52 -5.91 -9.82
C HIS A 36 -20.63 -4.85 -9.66
N ALA A 37 -21.24 -4.38 -10.75
CA ALA A 37 -22.40 -3.51 -10.72
C ALA A 37 -23.68 -4.24 -10.25
N ILE A 38 -23.88 -5.50 -10.66
CA ILE A 38 -25.04 -6.31 -10.24
C ILE A 38 -24.92 -6.76 -8.75
N SER A 39 -23.70 -6.80 -8.19
CA SER A 39 -23.43 -7.11 -6.77
C SER A 39 -23.81 -5.99 -5.78
N THR A 40 -24.48 -4.92 -6.24
CA THR A 40 -24.85 -3.75 -5.43
C THR A 40 -26.13 -3.94 -4.60
N ASN A 41 -26.88 -5.02 -4.83
CA ASN A 41 -28.03 -5.35 -3.98
C ASN A 41 -27.63 -6.37 -2.88
N ALA A 42 -27.23 -5.81 -1.74
CA ALA A 42 -27.41 -6.31 -0.36
C ALA A 42 -26.24 -6.89 0.49
N THR A 43 -24.98 -7.03 0.03
CA THR A 43 -23.91 -7.59 0.90
C THR A 43 -22.47 -7.07 0.70
N SER A 44 -22.22 -6.14 -0.22
CA SER A 44 -20.87 -5.62 -0.52
C SER A 44 -20.52 -4.34 0.27
N SER A 45 -19.26 -4.20 0.69
CA SER A 45 -18.77 -2.96 1.31
C SER A 45 -18.82 -1.81 0.31
N THR A 46 -19.47 -0.70 0.65
CA THR A 46 -19.68 0.45 -0.24
C THR A 46 -18.64 1.57 -0.05
N HIS A 47 -17.50 1.24 0.55
CA HIS A 47 -16.42 2.20 0.81
C HIS A 47 -15.76 2.68 -0.49
N THR A 48 -15.22 3.89 -0.45
CA THR A 48 -14.60 4.59 -1.59
C THR A 48 -13.08 4.59 -1.54
N ASN A 49 -12.50 4.35 -0.37
CA ASN A 49 -11.07 4.21 -0.16
C ASN A 49 -10.78 3.45 1.14
N ASN A 50 -9.56 2.96 1.25
CA ASN A 50 -9.03 2.32 2.45
C ASN A 50 -7.89 3.15 3.02
N TRP A 51 -7.81 3.19 4.35
CA TRP A 51 -6.74 3.80 5.12
C TRP A 51 -6.11 2.75 6.04
N ALA A 52 -4.81 2.88 6.29
CA ALA A 52 -4.09 2.06 7.25
C ALA A 52 -3.39 2.94 8.29
N VAL A 53 -3.46 2.56 9.56
CA VAL A 53 -2.68 3.13 10.66
C VAL A 53 -1.89 2.00 11.29
N LEU A 54 -0.58 2.00 11.11
CA LEU A 54 0.31 0.90 11.46
C LEU A 54 1.29 1.36 12.53
N VAL A 55 1.26 0.72 13.71
CA VAL A 55 1.99 1.19 14.89
C VAL A 55 2.90 0.11 15.45
N CYS A 56 4.21 0.32 15.37
CA CYS A 56 5.20 -0.34 16.21
C CYS A 56 5.45 0.54 17.43
N SER A 57 4.94 0.11 18.58
CA SER A 57 5.00 0.87 19.85
C SER A 57 6.25 0.58 20.69
N SER A 58 6.99 -0.48 20.36
CA SER A 58 8.19 -0.89 21.09
C SER A 58 9.47 -0.28 20.57
N ARG A 59 10.47 -0.14 21.46
CA ARG A 59 11.82 0.32 21.15
C ARG A 59 12.89 -0.67 21.60
N TYR A 60 14.14 -0.40 21.25
CA TYR A 60 15.34 -1.21 21.52
C TYR A 60 15.53 -2.44 20.63
N TRP A 61 16.80 -2.84 20.47
CA TRP A 61 17.22 -3.91 19.57
C TRP A 61 16.52 -5.25 19.82
N PHE A 62 16.29 -5.62 21.08
CA PHE A 62 15.63 -6.88 21.43
C PHE A 62 14.16 -6.95 21.00
N ASN A 63 13.59 -5.82 20.57
CA ASN A 63 12.22 -5.69 20.06
C ASN A 63 12.16 -5.52 18.54
N TYR A 64 13.25 -5.84 17.83
CA TYR A 64 13.36 -5.80 16.36
C TYR A 64 12.10 -6.31 15.64
N ARG A 65 11.55 -7.45 16.09
CA ARG A 65 10.35 -8.09 15.54
C ARG A 65 9.13 -7.20 15.45
N HIS A 66 8.88 -6.31 16.41
CA HIS A 66 7.69 -5.44 16.37
C HIS A 66 7.79 -4.42 15.23
N MET A 67 9.00 -3.95 14.92
CA MET A 67 9.22 -3.09 13.77
C MET A 67 9.03 -3.89 12.48
N ALA A 68 9.61 -5.08 12.37
CA ALA A 68 9.44 -5.96 11.22
C ALA A 68 7.95 -6.34 10.97
N ASN A 69 7.17 -6.56 12.04
CA ASN A 69 5.73 -6.79 11.96
C ASN A 69 5.00 -5.61 11.28
N ALA A 70 5.21 -4.39 11.78
CA ALA A 70 4.57 -3.19 11.24
C ALA A 70 4.98 -2.93 9.78
N LEU A 71 6.26 -3.13 9.46
CA LEU A 71 6.78 -3.03 8.09
C LEU A 71 6.21 -4.10 7.16
N GLY A 72 6.01 -5.32 7.66
CA GLY A 72 5.37 -6.40 6.91
C GLY A 72 3.91 -6.08 6.57
N MET A 73 3.16 -5.50 7.52
CA MET A 73 1.80 -5.00 7.26
C MET A 73 1.82 -3.84 6.27
N TYR A 74 2.75 -2.89 6.40
CA TYR A 74 2.93 -1.75 5.49
C TYR A 74 3.14 -2.23 4.06
N ARG A 75 4.08 -3.16 3.85
CA ARG A 75 4.31 -3.76 2.54
C ARG A 75 3.06 -4.45 2.00
N THR A 76 2.30 -5.14 2.86
CA THR A 76 1.08 -5.85 2.46
C THR A 76 0.02 -4.90 1.94
N VAL A 77 -0.34 -3.86 2.69
CA VAL A 77 -1.35 -2.88 2.26
C VAL A 77 -0.91 -2.13 1.00
N LYS A 78 0.38 -1.78 0.91
CA LYS A 78 0.96 -1.11 -0.26
C LYS A 78 0.92 -2.00 -1.51
N ARG A 79 1.30 -3.29 -1.37
CA ARG A 79 1.24 -4.29 -2.45
C ARG A 79 -0.19 -4.51 -2.92
N LEU A 80 -1.16 -4.46 -2.00
CA LEU A 80 -2.58 -4.58 -2.30
C LEU A 80 -3.23 -3.28 -2.79
N GLY A 81 -2.48 -2.18 -2.83
CA GLY A 81 -2.81 -0.97 -3.59
C GLY A 81 -3.26 0.23 -2.77
N ILE A 82 -3.17 0.19 -1.43
CA ILE A 82 -3.35 1.40 -0.62
C ILE A 82 -2.14 2.33 -0.88
N PRO A 83 -2.33 3.57 -1.33
CA PRO A 83 -1.24 4.51 -1.58
C PRO A 83 -0.64 5.01 -0.25
N ASP A 84 0.62 5.45 -0.25
CA ASP A 84 1.29 5.98 0.94
C ASP A 84 0.55 7.15 1.58
N SER A 85 -0.10 7.99 0.76
CA SER A 85 -0.96 9.07 1.25
C SER A 85 -2.13 8.63 2.14
N ASN A 86 -2.42 7.33 2.16
CA ASN A 86 -3.47 6.69 2.94
C ASN A 86 -2.93 5.73 4.01
N ILE A 87 -1.62 5.67 4.21
CA ILE A 87 -0.98 4.83 5.21
C ILE A 87 -0.26 5.74 6.21
N ILE A 88 -0.63 5.67 7.48
CA ILE A 88 0.10 6.31 8.57
C ILE A 88 0.97 5.25 9.24
N LEU A 89 2.29 5.38 9.12
CA LEU A 89 3.24 4.46 9.73
C LEU A 89 3.97 5.11 10.92
N MET A 90 3.87 4.48 12.08
CA MET A 90 4.51 4.92 13.33
C MET A 90 5.52 3.87 13.80
N LEU A 91 6.81 4.21 13.82
CA LEU A 91 7.89 3.34 14.28
C LEU A 91 8.61 3.96 15.48
N ALA A 92 8.41 3.39 16.67
CA ALA A 92 8.98 3.91 17.93
C ALA A 92 10.51 3.79 18.03
N ASP A 93 11.14 3.00 17.15
CA ASP A 93 12.59 2.90 17.01
C ASP A 93 12.95 2.53 15.57
N ASP A 94 14.22 2.67 15.22
CA ASP A 94 14.74 2.36 13.89
C ASP A 94 15.86 1.32 13.98
N ALA A 95 15.49 0.05 13.83
CA ALA A 95 16.48 -1.03 13.82
C ALA A 95 17.33 -1.05 12.54
N SER A 96 16.91 -0.37 11.45
CA SER A 96 17.70 -0.28 10.22
C SER A 96 18.98 0.54 10.45
N CYS A 97 18.92 1.55 11.33
CA CYS A 97 20.03 2.43 11.69
C CYS A 97 20.76 2.00 12.98
N ASN A 98 20.39 0.89 13.61
CA ASN A 98 21.01 0.45 14.86
C ASN A 98 22.43 -0.08 14.62
N SER A 99 23.39 0.27 15.48
CA SER A 99 24.79 -0.18 15.37
C SER A 99 24.97 -1.70 15.50
N ARG A 100 23.97 -2.42 16.04
CA ARG A 100 23.95 -3.90 16.11
C ARG A 100 23.50 -4.54 14.79
N ASN A 101 22.89 -3.78 13.89
CA ASN A 101 22.43 -4.30 12.62
C ASN A 101 23.63 -4.57 11.69
N LYS A 102 23.90 -5.84 11.42
CA LYS A 102 24.96 -6.28 10.51
C LYS A 102 24.67 -5.95 9.04
N VAL A 103 23.42 -5.60 8.71
CA VAL A 103 23.01 -5.16 7.37
C VAL A 103 22.35 -3.78 7.50
N PRO A 104 23.15 -2.70 7.56
CA PRO A 104 22.63 -1.34 7.76
C PRO A 104 21.62 -0.95 6.68
N GLY A 105 20.57 -0.25 7.08
CA GLY A 105 19.51 0.22 6.19
C GLY A 105 18.47 -0.84 5.81
N SER A 106 18.55 -2.05 6.36
CA SER A 106 17.62 -3.14 6.04
C SER A 106 16.96 -3.77 7.26
N VAL A 107 15.75 -4.29 7.05
CA VAL A 107 14.96 -4.98 8.07
C VAL A 107 14.33 -6.24 7.48
N TYR A 108 14.43 -7.38 8.18
CA TYR A 108 13.99 -8.68 7.67
C TYR A 108 13.02 -9.35 8.62
N ALA A 109 11.95 -9.93 8.10
CA ALA A 109 11.00 -10.74 8.89
C ALA A 109 11.31 -12.25 8.85
N ASN A 110 12.41 -12.65 8.22
CA ASN A 110 12.81 -14.05 8.11
C ASN A 110 14.34 -14.22 8.20
N PRO A 111 14.83 -15.36 8.74
CA PRO A 111 16.28 -15.61 8.86
C PRO A 111 16.99 -15.73 7.51
N GLY A 112 16.26 -16.11 6.44
CA GLY A 112 16.80 -16.19 5.09
C GLY A 112 17.01 -14.83 4.41
N ARG A 113 16.52 -13.73 5.00
CA ARG A 113 16.67 -12.34 4.51
C ARG A 113 16.33 -12.14 3.04
N HIS A 114 15.34 -12.89 2.56
CA HIS A 114 14.97 -12.88 1.15
C HIS A 114 14.27 -11.58 0.73
N LEU A 115 13.74 -10.82 1.69
CA LEU A 115 12.96 -9.62 1.45
C LEU A 115 13.30 -8.57 2.50
N ASP A 116 13.92 -7.48 2.06
CA ASP A 116 14.08 -6.28 2.88
C ASP A 116 12.73 -5.56 2.98
N LEU A 117 12.26 -5.38 4.20
CA LEU A 117 11.02 -4.69 4.55
C LEU A 117 11.19 -3.17 4.68
N TYR A 118 12.41 -2.69 4.88
CA TYR A 118 12.69 -1.26 4.98
C TYR A 118 12.84 -0.68 3.58
N GLY A 119 13.89 -1.06 2.84
CA GLY A 119 14.10 -0.70 1.44
C GLY A 119 13.95 0.79 1.11
N ASP A 120 13.91 1.12 -0.18
CA ASP A 120 13.90 2.52 -0.65
C ASP A 120 12.51 3.18 -0.68
N ASN A 121 11.45 2.40 -0.50
CA ASN A 121 10.07 2.81 -0.79
C ASN A 121 9.18 2.84 0.46
N ILE A 122 9.75 3.17 1.61
CA ILE A 122 9.00 3.32 2.86
C ILE A 122 8.82 4.78 3.24
N GLU A 123 7.59 5.14 3.60
CA GLU A 123 7.25 6.41 4.21
C GLU A 123 6.91 6.19 5.69
N VAL A 124 7.78 6.68 6.58
CA VAL A 124 7.53 6.67 8.03
C VAL A 124 7.04 8.06 8.46
N ASP A 125 5.83 8.15 8.97
CA ASP A 125 5.19 9.41 9.33
C ASP A 125 5.58 9.89 10.72
N TYR A 126 5.64 8.96 11.68
CA TYR A 126 6.05 9.24 13.06
C TYR A 126 7.24 8.35 13.42
N ARG A 127 8.37 8.99 13.75
CA ARG A 127 9.64 8.31 14.03
C ARG A 127 10.07 8.53 15.48
N GLY A 128 10.54 7.47 16.13
CA GLY A 128 11.18 7.55 17.44
C GLY A 128 10.29 8.26 18.47
N TYR A 129 10.78 9.38 18.99
CA TYR A 129 10.09 10.18 20.01
C TYR A 129 8.72 10.73 19.59
N GLU A 130 8.41 10.79 18.29
CA GLU A 130 7.10 11.20 17.82
C GLU A 130 6.02 10.11 18.01
N VAL A 131 6.41 8.86 18.29
CA VAL A 131 5.47 7.74 18.51
C VAL A 131 5.00 7.73 19.97
N THR A 132 4.07 8.61 20.29
CA THR A 132 3.48 8.74 21.63
C THR A 132 2.00 8.33 21.61
N VAL A 133 1.45 8.02 22.79
CA VAL A 133 0.01 7.76 22.94
C VAL A 133 -0.79 8.96 22.45
N GLU A 134 -0.36 10.17 22.81
CA GLU A 134 -1.00 11.42 22.39
C GLU A 134 -1.06 11.55 20.86
N ASN A 135 0.05 11.36 20.15
CA ASN A 135 0.07 11.50 18.70
C ASN A 135 -0.80 10.43 18.03
N PHE A 136 -0.79 9.20 18.52
CA PHE A 136 -1.67 8.14 18.02
C PHE A 136 -3.15 8.52 18.17
N ILE A 137 -3.58 8.96 19.35
CA ILE A 137 -4.96 9.40 19.60
C ILE A 137 -5.32 10.63 18.75
N ARG A 138 -4.40 11.58 18.57
CA ARG A 138 -4.62 12.77 17.72
C ARG A 138 -4.81 12.40 16.25
N VAL A 139 -4.03 11.44 15.72
CA VAL A 139 -4.18 10.89 14.37
C VAL A 139 -5.59 10.32 14.18
N LEU A 140 -6.02 9.42 15.08
CA LEU A 140 -7.33 8.78 15.01
C LEU A 140 -8.47 9.82 15.08
N THR A 141 -8.44 10.68 16.09
CA THR A 141 -9.53 11.64 16.38
C THR A 141 -9.52 12.88 15.47
N GLY A 142 -8.49 13.07 14.65
CA GLY A 142 -8.31 14.23 13.79
C GLY A 142 -7.99 15.53 14.54
N ARG A 143 -7.64 15.47 15.83
CA ARG A 143 -7.34 16.63 16.68
C ARG A 143 -5.88 17.05 16.50
N MET A 144 -5.59 17.66 15.36
CA MET A 144 -4.23 18.08 14.97
C MET A 144 -4.21 19.56 14.60
N ASP A 145 -3.16 20.27 15.03
CA ASP A 145 -2.95 21.67 14.66
C ASP A 145 -2.89 21.85 13.13
N SER A 146 -3.29 23.01 12.61
CA SER A 146 -3.31 23.31 11.16
C SER A 146 -1.93 23.20 10.48
N SER A 147 -0.83 23.37 11.23
CA SER A 147 0.54 23.25 10.73
C SER A 147 1.00 21.81 10.49
N VAL A 148 0.32 20.80 11.06
CA VAL A 148 0.70 19.39 10.87
C VAL A 148 0.61 19.04 9.37
N PRO A 149 1.68 18.48 8.77
CA PRO A 149 1.66 18.13 7.34
C PRO A 149 0.56 17.15 6.98
N ARG A 150 0.10 17.19 5.71
CA ARG A 150 -0.94 16.28 5.21
C ARG A 150 -0.57 14.80 5.38
N SER A 151 0.69 14.44 5.14
CA SER A 151 1.17 13.05 5.27
C SER A 151 0.98 12.48 6.67
N LYS A 152 1.07 13.31 7.71
CA LYS A 152 0.87 12.88 9.11
C LYS A 152 -0.61 12.87 9.55
N ARG A 153 -1.57 13.02 8.64
CA ARG A 153 -3.00 13.10 8.99
C ARG A 153 -3.77 11.92 8.41
N LEU A 154 -4.54 11.25 9.26
CA LEU A 154 -5.61 10.35 8.81
C LEU A 154 -6.74 11.21 8.23
N LEU A 155 -6.96 11.19 6.91
CA LEU A 155 -8.02 11.97 6.24
C LEU A 155 -9.21 11.10 5.81
N SER A 156 -9.53 10.09 6.62
CA SER A 156 -10.67 9.21 6.42
C SER A 156 -12.01 9.90 6.72
N ASN A 157 -13.09 9.38 6.15
CA ASN A 157 -14.45 9.89 6.29
C ASN A 157 -15.48 8.74 6.36
N GLU A 158 -16.77 9.06 6.30
CA GLU A 158 -17.88 8.10 6.40
C GLU A 158 -17.93 7.06 5.27
N ARG A 159 -17.11 7.21 4.23
CA ARG A 159 -16.95 6.26 3.13
C ARG A 159 -15.57 5.60 3.09
N SER A 160 -14.79 5.73 4.16
CA SER A 160 -13.47 5.13 4.28
C SER A 160 -13.53 3.89 5.16
N ASN A 161 -12.99 2.75 4.71
CA ASN A 161 -12.65 1.70 5.66
C ASN A 161 -11.26 1.98 6.25
N VAL A 162 -11.09 1.74 7.55
CA VAL A 162 -9.85 2.05 8.27
C VAL A 162 -9.32 0.78 8.91
N PHE A 163 -8.10 0.39 8.53
CA PHE A 163 -7.35 -0.69 9.16
C PHE A 163 -6.38 -0.09 10.19
N VAL A 164 -6.53 -0.46 11.46
CA VAL A 164 -5.61 -0.08 12.53
C VAL A 164 -4.89 -1.32 13.00
N TYR A 165 -3.57 -1.36 12.81
CA TYR A 165 -2.70 -2.42 13.28
C TYR A 165 -1.73 -1.92 14.34
N MET A 166 -1.68 -2.60 15.47
CA MET A 166 -0.74 -2.27 16.56
C MET A 166 0.07 -3.49 16.95
N THR A 167 1.36 -3.28 17.23
CA THR A 167 2.24 -4.33 17.73
C THR A 167 3.21 -3.78 18.77
N GLY A 168 3.52 -4.59 19.77
CA GLY A 168 4.43 -4.26 20.84
C GLY A 168 4.22 -5.13 22.08
N HIS A 169 4.68 -4.61 23.23
CA HIS A 169 4.46 -5.24 24.52
C HIS A 169 3.23 -4.68 25.18
N GLY A 170 2.45 -5.55 25.83
CA GLY A 170 1.22 -5.17 26.49
C GLY A 170 0.81 -6.21 27.51
N GLY A 171 -0.41 -6.08 27.99
CA GLY A 171 -0.98 -6.98 28.98
C GLY A 171 -2.48 -6.76 29.08
N ASN A 172 -3.03 -7.09 30.24
CA ASN A 172 -4.47 -6.99 30.47
C ASN A 172 -4.95 -5.54 30.32
N GLU A 173 -5.63 -5.25 29.21
CA GLU A 173 -6.23 -3.96 28.85
C GLU A 173 -5.23 -2.81 28.64
N PHE A 174 -3.96 -3.10 28.33
CA PHE A 174 -2.99 -2.06 27.95
C PHE A 174 -1.94 -2.50 26.92
N LEU A 175 -1.38 -1.53 26.20
CA LEU A 175 -0.20 -1.67 25.33
C LEU A 175 0.82 -0.57 25.69
N LYS A 176 2.09 -0.93 25.83
CA LYS A 176 3.18 0.00 26.13
C LYS A 176 3.62 0.77 24.89
N PHE A 177 3.83 2.07 25.05
CA PHE A 177 4.48 2.95 24.07
C PHE A 177 5.86 3.32 24.59
N GLN A 178 6.88 3.18 23.73
CA GLN A 178 8.28 3.57 24.01
C GLN A 178 8.86 3.05 25.34
N ASP A 179 8.29 2.00 25.92
CA ASP A 179 8.68 1.45 27.24
C ASP A 179 8.55 2.45 28.41
N ASN A 180 7.78 3.53 28.24
CA ASN A 180 7.59 4.58 29.26
C ASN A 180 6.12 4.97 29.52
N GLU A 181 5.27 4.82 28.51
CA GLU A 181 3.84 5.15 28.55
C GLU A 181 3.01 3.91 28.23
N GLU A 182 1.72 3.95 28.57
CA GLU A 182 0.77 2.89 28.27
C GLU A 182 -0.50 3.51 27.68
N ILE A 183 -1.03 2.89 26.64
CA ILE A 183 -2.40 3.15 26.15
C ILE A 183 -3.30 2.04 26.66
N SER A 184 -4.46 2.39 27.22
CA SER A 184 -5.42 1.42 27.70
C SER A 184 -6.44 1.02 26.64
N ALA A 185 -7.14 -0.10 26.86
CA ALA A 185 -8.29 -0.51 26.05
C ALA A 185 -9.41 0.55 26.04
N PHE A 186 -9.53 1.34 27.12
CA PHE A 186 -10.50 2.44 27.23
C PHE A 186 -10.13 3.62 26.32
N ASP A 187 -8.84 4.00 26.28
CA ASP A 187 -8.37 5.08 25.41
C ASP A 187 -8.63 4.76 23.93
N VAL A 188 -8.40 3.51 23.52
CA VAL A 188 -8.69 3.03 22.15
C VAL A 188 -10.20 3.06 21.88
N ALA A 189 -11.02 2.60 22.82
CA ALA A 189 -12.48 2.63 22.70
C ALA A 189 -13.02 4.05 22.52
N ASP A 190 -12.55 5.00 23.34
CA ASP A 190 -12.98 6.40 23.28
C ASP A 190 -12.46 7.12 22.03
N ALA A 191 -11.27 6.74 21.52
CA ALA A 191 -10.77 7.24 20.25
C ALA A 191 -11.64 6.77 19.07
N PHE A 192 -12.00 5.48 19.03
CA PHE A 192 -12.88 4.94 18.01
C PHE A 192 -14.30 5.51 18.10
N GLU A 193 -14.82 5.76 19.31
CA GLU A 193 -16.08 6.47 19.48
C GLU A 193 -16.03 7.89 18.92
N GLN A 194 -14.96 8.62 19.21
CA GLN A 194 -14.78 9.95 18.62
C GLN A 194 -14.67 9.90 17.10
N MET A 195 -14.03 8.87 16.55
CA MET A 195 -14.01 8.66 15.09
C MET A 195 -15.42 8.40 14.55
N TYR A 196 -16.21 7.58 15.23
CA TYR A 196 -17.59 7.26 14.84
C TYR A 196 -18.48 8.51 14.85
N GLN A 197 -18.49 9.26 15.96
CA GLN A 197 -19.27 10.49 16.11
C GLN A 197 -18.89 11.56 15.08
N LYS A 198 -17.60 11.62 14.72
CA LYS A 198 -17.08 12.53 13.69
C LYS A 198 -17.17 11.97 12.27
N ARG A 199 -17.81 10.80 12.08
CA ARG A 199 -17.97 10.18 10.76
C ARG A 199 -16.64 9.96 10.04
N ARG A 200 -15.63 9.45 10.75
CA ARG A 200 -14.27 9.25 10.21
C ARG A 200 -14.02 7.83 9.69
N TYR A 201 -15.01 6.95 9.71
CA TYR A 201 -14.95 5.64 9.07
C TYR A 201 -16.35 5.15 8.68
N ASN A 202 -16.38 4.29 7.66
CA ASN A 202 -17.52 3.43 7.29
C ASN A 202 -17.48 2.13 8.11
N GLU A 203 -16.38 1.38 7.98
CA GLU A 203 -16.04 0.19 8.76
C GLU A 203 -14.60 0.32 9.28
N LEU A 204 -14.32 -0.19 10.48
CA LEU A 204 -12.99 -0.18 11.08
C LEU A 204 -12.57 -1.62 11.39
N PHE A 205 -11.34 -1.98 11.00
CA PHE A 205 -10.72 -3.23 11.39
C PHE A 205 -9.55 -2.95 12.33
N PHE A 206 -9.67 -3.38 13.59
CA PHE A 206 -8.64 -3.24 14.61
C PHE A 206 -7.93 -4.57 14.84
N MET A 207 -6.64 -4.64 14.52
CA MET A 207 -5.83 -5.84 14.66
C MET A 207 -4.65 -5.55 15.57
N ILE A 208 -4.39 -6.42 16.55
CA ILE A 208 -3.33 -6.16 17.53
C ILE A 208 -2.53 -7.41 17.89
N ASP A 209 -1.19 -7.28 17.82
CA ASP A 209 -0.25 -8.35 18.18
C ASP A 209 0.56 -7.98 19.43
N THR A 210 0.14 -8.54 20.57
CA THR A 210 0.73 -8.32 21.89
C THR A 210 0.29 -9.41 22.87
N CYS A 211 0.93 -9.53 24.03
CA CYS A 211 0.42 -10.32 25.14
C CYS A 211 -0.95 -9.80 25.58
N GLN A 212 -1.88 -10.73 25.83
CA GLN A 212 -3.28 -10.47 26.17
C GLN A 212 -4.02 -9.55 25.20
N ALA A 213 -3.67 -9.60 23.91
CA ALA A 213 -4.21 -8.79 22.83
C ALA A 213 -5.74 -8.67 22.83
N ASN A 214 -6.44 -9.76 23.14
CA ASN A 214 -7.91 -9.79 23.08
C ASN A 214 -8.58 -8.86 24.10
N THR A 215 -7.85 -8.47 25.15
CA THR A 215 -8.34 -7.52 26.16
C THR A 215 -8.39 -6.09 25.63
N MET A 216 -7.57 -5.75 24.62
CA MET A 216 -7.49 -4.39 24.06
C MET A 216 -8.73 -3.97 23.29
N TYR A 217 -9.52 -4.92 22.79
CA TYR A 217 -10.80 -4.63 22.14
C TYR A 217 -12.01 -4.94 23.03
N SER A 218 -11.83 -5.32 24.29
CA SER A 218 -12.94 -5.69 25.19
C SER A 218 -13.85 -4.51 25.54
N LYS A 219 -13.30 -3.29 25.55
CA LYS A 219 -14.02 -2.06 25.88
C LYS A 219 -14.61 -1.34 24.68
N LEU A 220 -14.39 -1.82 23.45
CA LEU A 220 -14.99 -1.17 22.27
C LEU A 220 -16.52 -1.26 22.34
N TYR A 221 -17.19 -0.17 21.98
CA TYR A 221 -18.65 -0.06 21.99
C TYR A 221 -19.24 0.63 20.75
N SER A 222 -18.40 1.27 19.92
CA SER A 222 -18.85 1.91 18.69
C SER A 222 -19.13 0.88 17.58
N PRO A 223 -20.14 1.12 16.73
CA PRO A 223 -20.54 0.15 15.71
C PRO A 223 -19.58 0.11 14.52
N ASN A 224 -19.75 -0.90 13.69
CA ASN A 224 -19.00 -1.21 12.48
C ASN A 224 -17.51 -1.48 12.72
N ILE A 225 -17.19 -2.11 13.86
CA ILE A 225 -15.82 -2.46 14.22
C ILE A 225 -15.64 -3.98 14.22
N LEU A 226 -14.76 -4.47 13.36
CA LEU A 226 -14.19 -5.81 13.44
C LEU A 226 -12.90 -5.72 14.27
N ALA A 227 -12.69 -6.63 15.22
CA ALA A 227 -11.44 -6.67 15.96
C ALA A 227 -10.83 -8.07 16.01
N ALA A 228 -9.50 -8.15 15.97
CA ALA A 228 -8.76 -9.39 16.10
C ALA A 228 -7.46 -9.21 16.91
N GLY A 229 -7.07 -10.23 17.66
CA GLY A 229 -5.91 -10.19 18.55
C GLY A 229 -5.15 -11.51 18.57
N SER A 230 -3.86 -11.46 18.95
CA SER A 230 -2.97 -12.63 18.92
C SER A 230 -3.04 -13.58 20.12
N SER A 231 -3.64 -13.15 21.24
CA SER A 231 -3.64 -13.91 22.50
C SER A 231 -4.79 -13.55 23.44
N ARG A 232 -5.30 -14.53 24.20
CA ARG A 232 -6.38 -14.32 25.18
C ARG A 232 -5.88 -13.67 26.47
N GLN A 233 -6.82 -13.22 27.30
CA GLN A 233 -6.52 -12.79 28.66
C GLN A 233 -5.78 -13.91 29.42
N GLY A 234 -4.71 -13.54 30.13
CA GLY A 234 -3.83 -14.49 30.82
C GLY A 234 -2.81 -15.22 29.94
N GLU A 235 -2.80 -15.01 28.63
CA GLU A 235 -1.83 -15.61 27.70
C GLU A 235 -0.80 -14.59 27.21
N ASN A 236 0.42 -15.06 26.95
CA ASN A 236 1.44 -14.30 26.22
C ASN A 236 1.21 -14.43 24.70
N SER A 237 1.71 -13.47 23.92
CA SER A 237 2.04 -13.69 22.51
C SER A 237 3.50 -14.13 22.38
N TYR A 238 3.83 -14.80 21.27
CA TYR A 238 5.14 -15.41 21.08
C TYR A 238 5.83 -14.88 19.84
N SER A 239 7.14 -14.69 19.97
CA SER A 239 8.00 -14.41 18.83
C SER A 239 8.14 -15.63 17.93
N HIS A 240 8.42 -15.42 16.65
CA HIS A 240 8.71 -16.46 15.67
C HIS A 240 10.00 -16.14 14.91
N ALA A 241 10.71 -17.20 14.52
CA ALA A 241 11.97 -17.16 13.77
C ALA A 241 13.08 -16.26 14.38
N SER A 242 14.15 -16.89 14.85
CA SER A 242 15.36 -16.19 15.29
C SER A 242 16.41 -16.18 14.18
N ASP A 243 17.07 -15.05 13.98
CA ASP A 243 18.20 -14.91 13.07
C ASP A 243 19.48 -14.82 13.91
N SER A 244 20.39 -15.77 13.73
CA SER A 244 21.63 -15.86 14.52
C SER A 244 22.59 -14.69 14.27
N ASP A 245 22.51 -14.07 13.11
CA ASP A 245 23.35 -12.95 12.77
C ASP A 245 22.81 -11.63 13.32
N ILE A 246 21.49 -11.43 13.33
CA ILE A 246 20.81 -10.30 14.01
C ILE A 246 20.83 -10.51 15.54
N GLY A 247 20.80 -11.76 16.00
CA GLY A 247 20.93 -12.16 17.40
C GLY A 247 19.62 -12.07 18.21
N VAL A 248 18.49 -11.85 17.55
CA VAL A 248 17.16 -11.74 18.18
C VAL A 248 16.09 -12.39 17.28
N ALA A 249 14.87 -12.57 17.82
CA ALA A 249 13.72 -12.94 17.01
C ALA A 249 13.32 -11.81 16.07
N VAL A 250 12.99 -12.15 14.82
CA VAL A 250 12.80 -11.17 13.74
C VAL A 250 11.35 -10.89 13.39
N ILE A 251 10.40 -11.68 13.88
CA ILE A 251 8.96 -11.48 13.67
C ILE A 251 8.17 -12.08 14.85
N ASP A 252 6.91 -11.71 15.04
CA ASP A 252 6.00 -12.41 15.97
C ASP A 252 5.16 -13.48 15.28
N GLU A 253 4.78 -14.55 15.99
CA GLU A 253 4.12 -15.73 15.42
C GLU A 253 2.78 -15.41 14.75
N TYR A 254 1.97 -14.55 15.39
CA TYR A 254 0.69 -14.13 14.83
C TYR A 254 0.84 -13.33 13.56
N THR A 255 1.75 -12.36 13.58
CA THR A 255 2.05 -11.56 12.40
C THR A 255 2.70 -12.39 11.30
N HIS A 256 3.58 -13.34 11.64
CA HIS A 256 4.19 -14.25 10.67
C HIS A 256 3.14 -15.04 9.87
N PHE A 257 2.20 -15.71 10.55
CA PHE A 257 1.18 -16.48 9.85
C PHE A 257 0.15 -15.59 9.13
N THR A 258 -0.12 -14.40 9.66
CA THR A 258 -0.91 -13.40 8.91
C THR A 258 -0.22 -13.06 7.58
N LEU A 259 1.06 -12.68 7.62
CA LEU A 259 1.80 -12.29 6.42
C LEU A 259 1.97 -13.48 5.46
N GLU A 260 2.20 -14.69 5.97
CA GLU A 260 2.27 -15.92 5.16
C GLU A 260 0.97 -16.16 4.37
N PHE A 261 -0.19 -15.93 4.99
CA PHE A 261 -1.47 -15.97 4.30
C PHE A 261 -1.55 -14.85 3.25
N MET A 262 -1.24 -13.61 3.66
CA MET A 262 -1.40 -12.42 2.84
C MET A 262 -0.50 -12.43 1.59
N GLU A 263 0.68 -13.06 1.61
CA GLU A 263 1.52 -13.21 0.41
C GLU A 263 0.82 -13.94 -0.75
N LYS A 264 -0.19 -14.76 -0.48
CA LYS A 264 -0.99 -15.45 -1.50
C LYS A 264 -2.11 -14.58 -2.06
N ILE A 265 -2.41 -13.46 -1.41
CA ILE A 265 -3.53 -12.57 -1.74
C ILE A 265 -3.08 -11.51 -2.75
N ASN A 266 -3.91 -11.25 -3.76
CA ASN A 266 -3.72 -10.16 -4.71
C ASN A 266 -4.90 -9.17 -4.67
N LYS A 267 -4.82 -8.08 -5.43
CA LYS A 267 -5.80 -6.97 -5.42
C LYS A 267 -7.23 -7.38 -5.79
N THR A 268 -7.39 -8.48 -6.53
CA THR A 268 -8.69 -9.00 -6.99
C THR A 268 -9.11 -10.25 -6.23
N SER A 269 -8.44 -10.58 -5.13
CA SER A 269 -8.70 -11.82 -4.39
C SER A 269 -10.12 -11.83 -3.81
N PRO A 270 -10.87 -12.93 -3.96
CA PRO A 270 -12.17 -13.11 -3.31
C PRO A 270 -12.04 -13.59 -1.85
N ALA A 271 -10.83 -13.81 -1.35
CA ALA A 271 -10.60 -14.38 -0.02
C ALA A 271 -11.27 -13.55 1.08
N SER A 272 -11.91 -14.24 1.99
CA SER A 272 -12.70 -13.71 3.09
C SER A 272 -11.87 -13.50 4.36
N MET A 273 -12.35 -12.63 5.25
CA MET A 273 -11.78 -12.45 6.58
C MET A 273 -11.84 -13.74 7.40
N LYS A 274 -12.88 -14.56 7.19
CA LYS A 274 -12.99 -15.87 7.84
C LYS A 274 -11.82 -16.79 7.46
N GLU A 275 -11.47 -16.88 6.18
CA GLU A 275 -10.35 -17.71 5.72
C GLU A 275 -9.01 -17.26 6.33
N LEU A 276 -8.78 -15.95 6.45
CA LEU A 276 -7.60 -15.42 7.14
C LEU A 276 -7.56 -15.86 8.61
N PHE A 277 -8.66 -15.66 9.34
CA PHE A 277 -8.70 -15.97 10.77
C PHE A 277 -8.63 -17.48 11.05
N ASP A 278 -9.34 -18.30 10.27
CA ASP A 278 -9.26 -19.76 10.36
C ASP A 278 -7.82 -20.24 10.09
N TYR A 279 -7.14 -19.66 9.10
CA TYR A 279 -5.75 -20.00 8.81
C TYR A 279 -4.84 -19.66 9.98
N VAL A 280 -4.91 -18.43 10.50
CA VAL A 280 -4.05 -17.99 11.61
C VAL A 280 -4.32 -18.80 12.88
N ASP A 281 -5.59 -19.03 13.24
CA ASP A 281 -5.99 -19.86 14.39
C ASP A 281 -5.48 -21.30 14.27
N SER A 282 -5.53 -21.89 13.07
CA SER A 282 -5.05 -23.26 12.84
C SER A 282 -3.52 -23.43 12.95
N ARG A 283 -2.75 -22.34 12.83
CA ARG A 283 -1.28 -22.38 12.79
C ARG A 283 -0.63 -22.06 14.12
N ILE A 284 -1.27 -21.22 14.93
CA ILE A 284 -0.75 -20.79 16.24
C ILE A 284 -1.05 -21.87 17.28
N LYS A 285 -0.03 -22.25 18.03
CA LYS A 285 -0.12 -23.36 19.01
C LYS A 285 0.05 -22.91 20.46
N ASN A 286 0.79 -21.81 20.68
CA ASN A 286 1.23 -21.41 22.01
C ASN A 286 0.37 -20.29 22.63
N SER A 287 -0.44 -19.61 21.82
CA SER A 287 -1.46 -18.66 22.24
C SER A 287 -2.77 -18.93 21.49
N ARG A 288 -3.85 -18.26 21.88
CA ARG A 288 -5.14 -18.37 21.20
C ARG A 288 -5.53 -17.02 20.61
N PRO A 289 -5.48 -16.87 19.27
CA PRO A 289 -6.04 -15.71 18.62
C PRO A 289 -7.52 -15.52 18.97
N GLY A 290 -7.97 -14.27 18.95
CA GLY A 290 -9.37 -13.92 19.13
C GLY A 290 -9.87 -13.06 17.98
N VAL A 291 -11.17 -13.19 17.70
CA VAL A 291 -11.90 -12.31 16.79
C VAL A 291 -13.18 -11.87 17.49
N ARG A 292 -13.48 -10.57 17.47
CA ARG A 292 -14.69 -9.98 18.02
C ARG A 292 -15.52 -9.39 16.87
N THR A 293 -16.78 -9.82 16.77
CA THR A 293 -17.67 -9.50 15.63
C THR A 293 -19.01 -8.89 16.03
N ASP A 294 -19.35 -8.78 17.33
CA ASP A 294 -20.65 -8.26 17.80
C ASP A 294 -20.90 -6.80 17.38
N LEU A 295 -19.84 -6.01 17.17
CA LEU A 295 -19.92 -4.64 16.66
C LEU A 295 -19.84 -4.57 15.13
N PHE A 296 -19.61 -5.68 14.44
CA PHE A 296 -19.43 -5.74 12.99
C PHE A 296 -20.62 -6.42 12.32
N ARG A 297 -21.30 -5.71 11.43
CA ARG A 297 -22.60 -6.14 10.90
C ARG A 297 -22.52 -7.27 9.86
N ARG A 298 -21.40 -7.37 9.13
CA ARG A 298 -21.28 -8.28 7.99
C ARG A 298 -20.75 -9.65 8.43
N PRO A 299 -21.25 -10.75 7.86
CA PRO A 299 -20.67 -12.07 8.05
C PRO A 299 -19.22 -12.15 7.54
N LEU A 300 -18.34 -12.82 8.29
CA LEU A 300 -16.90 -12.87 7.98
C LEU A 300 -16.57 -13.69 6.73
N ASP A 301 -17.42 -14.64 6.36
CA ASP A 301 -17.33 -15.47 5.15
C ASP A 301 -17.63 -14.67 3.88
N THR A 302 -18.36 -13.56 3.98
CA THR A 302 -18.66 -12.66 2.85
C THR A 302 -17.85 -11.35 2.89
N THR A 303 -17.20 -11.06 4.02
CA THR A 303 -16.34 -9.89 4.17
C THR A 303 -14.99 -10.17 3.54
N ARG A 304 -14.63 -9.43 2.48
CA ARG A 304 -13.37 -9.68 1.76
C ARG A 304 -12.21 -9.05 2.51
N ILE A 305 -11.04 -9.69 2.43
CA ILE A 305 -9.79 -9.11 2.92
C ILE A 305 -9.47 -7.79 2.21
N THR A 306 -9.77 -7.72 0.91
CA THR A 306 -9.57 -6.51 0.11
C THR A 306 -10.44 -5.34 0.55
N ASP A 307 -11.49 -5.54 1.35
CA ASP A 307 -12.31 -4.46 1.92
C ASP A 307 -11.55 -3.62 2.96
N PHE A 308 -10.45 -4.12 3.53
CA PHE A 308 -9.60 -3.38 4.48
C PHE A 308 -8.16 -3.23 4.01
N PHE A 309 -7.62 -4.22 3.29
CA PHE A 309 -6.22 -4.23 2.86
C PHE A 309 -6.01 -3.78 1.42
N GLY A 310 -7.06 -3.74 0.59
CA GLY A 310 -6.97 -3.45 -0.85
C GLY A 310 -7.01 -1.96 -1.18
N GLY A 311 -6.39 -1.56 -2.29
CA GLY A 311 -6.65 -0.26 -2.89
C GLY A 311 -7.99 -0.24 -3.61
N VAL A 312 -8.77 0.82 -3.45
CA VAL A 312 -10.02 1.04 -4.19
C VAL A 312 -9.73 1.96 -5.37
N ALA A 313 -9.88 1.46 -6.59
CA ALA A 313 -9.85 2.28 -7.79
C ALA A 313 -11.29 2.50 -8.27
N GLN A 314 -11.76 3.74 -8.23
CA GLN A 314 -13.01 4.10 -8.89
C GLN A 314 -12.72 4.34 -10.37
N VAL A 315 -13.35 3.55 -11.24
CA VAL A 315 -13.32 3.78 -12.70
C VAL A 315 -14.60 4.51 -13.05
N GLU A 316 -14.47 5.79 -13.39
CA GLU A 316 -15.57 6.54 -13.98
C GLU A 316 -15.62 6.19 -15.47
N ILE A 317 -16.67 5.49 -15.90
CA ILE A 317 -16.91 5.21 -17.32
C ILE A 317 -17.48 6.50 -17.92
N VAL A 318 -16.61 7.29 -18.54
CA VAL A 318 -17.06 8.43 -19.36
C VAL A 318 -17.74 7.85 -20.60
N PRO A 319 -19.03 8.16 -20.86
CA PRO A 319 -19.69 7.72 -22.09
C PRO A 319 -18.92 8.23 -23.31
N PRO A 320 -18.94 7.51 -24.44
CA PRO A 320 -18.39 8.04 -25.69
C PRO A 320 -19.01 9.41 -25.95
N LEU A 321 -18.16 10.42 -26.17
CA LEU A 321 -18.60 11.75 -26.57
C LEU A 321 -19.55 11.59 -27.75
N ASP A 322 -20.81 11.97 -27.55
CA ASP A 322 -21.80 11.94 -28.60
C ASP A 322 -21.34 12.93 -29.68
N SER A 323 -20.90 12.40 -30.82
CA SER A 323 -20.42 13.17 -31.97
C SER A 323 -21.48 14.07 -32.61
N SER A 324 -22.66 14.19 -31.98
CA SER A 324 -23.79 15.03 -32.37
C SER A 324 -23.69 16.47 -31.82
N MET A 325 -22.79 16.76 -30.87
CA MET A 325 -22.63 18.11 -30.31
C MET A 325 -21.32 18.78 -30.79
N ALA A 326 -21.29 19.15 -32.06
CA ALA A 326 -20.32 20.14 -32.55
C ALA A 326 -20.61 21.50 -31.88
N PRO A 327 -19.61 22.20 -31.29
CA PRO A 327 -19.80 23.56 -30.83
C PRO A 327 -20.11 24.47 -32.05
N PRO A 328 -21.02 25.44 -31.93
CA PRO A 328 -21.28 26.36 -33.02
C PRO A 328 -20.07 27.26 -33.27
N GLY A 329 -19.47 27.11 -34.46
CA GLY A 329 -18.71 28.11 -35.21
C GLY A 329 -17.69 28.95 -34.44
N VAL A 330 -16.44 28.48 -34.36
CA VAL A 330 -15.30 29.39 -34.24
C VAL A 330 -14.77 29.66 -35.64
N SER A 331 -15.07 30.86 -36.14
CA SER A 331 -14.48 31.43 -37.35
C SER A 331 -12.94 31.37 -37.26
N SER A 332 -12.32 30.82 -38.30
CA SER A 332 -10.88 30.82 -38.48
C SER A 332 -10.38 32.26 -38.71
N SER A 333 -9.68 32.83 -37.74
CA SER A 333 -8.69 33.87 -38.03
C SER A 333 -7.32 33.33 -37.63
N LEU A 334 -6.46 33.20 -38.64
CA LEU A 334 -5.05 32.90 -38.49
C LEU A 334 -4.39 34.05 -37.74
N ALA A 335 -3.97 33.82 -36.50
CA ALA A 335 -3.07 34.72 -35.78
C ALA A 335 -1.67 34.10 -35.74
N GLU A 336 -0.70 34.85 -36.25
CA GLU A 336 0.73 34.51 -36.29
C GLU A 336 1.31 34.26 -34.88
N PRO A 337 2.36 33.43 -34.76
CA PRO A 337 3.02 33.19 -33.48
C PRO A 337 3.86 34.42 -33.06
N PRO A 338 3.80 34.86 -31.79
CA PRO A 338 4.60 35.98 -31.32
C PRO A 338 6.09 35.62 -31.20
N GLN A 339 6.92 36.54 -31.67
CA GLN A 339 8.38 36.51 -31.65
C GLN A 339 8.94 36.52 -30.22
N SER A 340 10.08 35.85 -30.06
CA SER A 340 10.86 35.73 -28.82
C SER A 340 11.47 37.07 -28.36
N LEU A 341 11.17 37.45 -27.12
CA LEU A 341 11.88 38.52 -26.42
C LEU A 341 13.23 38.00 -25.89
N GLN A 342 14.30 38.42 -26.56
CA GLN A 342 15.69 38.26 -26.10
C GLN A 342 15.93 39.07 -24.82
N SER A 343 16.45 38.43 -23.78
CA SER A 343 17.06 39.12 -22.63
C SER A 343 18.59 39.06 -22.73
N LYS A 344 19.23 40.24 -22.70
CA LYS A 344 20.69 40.41 -22.62
C LYS A 344 21.18 40.24 -21.17
N PRO A 345 22.42 39.77 -20.95
CA PRO A 345 22.94 39.46 -19.61
C PRO A 345 23.63 40.67 -18.97
N ASN A 346 23.40 40.88 -17.67
CA ASN A 346 24.21 41.78 -16.83
C ASN A 346 25.11 40.97 -15.89
N SER A 347 26.36 41.41 -15.86
CA SER A 347 27.53 40.85 -15.16
C SER A 347 27.68 41.34 -13.72
N MET A 348 28.22 40.47 -12.82
CA MET A 348 29.31 40.70 -11.83
C MET A 348 29.19 39.71 -10.63
N PRO A 349 30.26 39.46 -9.83
CA PRO A 349 31.55 38.90 -10.20
C PRO A 349 31.91 37.63 -9.37
N SER A 350 33.04 37.05 -9.75
CA SER A 350 33.67 35.77 -9.36
C SER A 350 33.92 35.55 -7.86
N ALA A 351 33.65 34.31 -7.41
CA ALA A 351 34.41 33.63 -6.36
C ALA A 351 34.89 32.27 -6.91
N LYS A 352 36.21 32.04 -6.85
CA LYS A 352 36.92 30.87 -7.38
C LYS A 352 36.72 29.65 -6.46
N ALA A 353 36.36 28.51 -7.04
CA ALA A 353 36.69 27.19 -6.51
C ALA A 353 37.07 26.28 -7.68
N GLN A 354 38.22 25.61 -7.54
CA GLN A 354 38.93 24.88 -8.58
C GLN A 354 38.22 23.59 -9.00
N THR A 355 38.26 23.35 -10.30
CA THR A 355 37.88 22.15 -11.03
C THR A 355 38.91 21.03 -10.86
N THR A 356 38.44 19.80 -10.68
CA THR A 356 39.10 18.59 -11.19
C THR A 356 38.07 17.76 -11.96
N SER A 357 38.50 17.36 -13.15
CA SER A 357 37.77 16.79 -14.29
C SER A 357 37.29 15.35 -14.10
N GLY A 358 36.20 14.99 -14.78
CA GLY A 358 35.84 13.59 -15.03
C GLY A 358 34.57 13.47 -15.88
N ASN A 359 34.74 13.45 -17.20
CA ASN A 359 33.70 13.26 -18.23
C ASN A 359 32.84 12.01 -17.99
N THR A 360 31.50 12.11 -18.12
CA THR A 360 30.59 11.04 -18.61
C THR A 360 29.13 11.52 -18.67
N THR A 361 28.78 12.37 -19.63
CA THR A 361 27.38 12.84 -19.81
C THR A 361 26.86 12.85 -21.24
N TRP A 362 27.43 12.03 -22.14
CA TRP A 362 26.88 11.84 -23.49
C TRP A 362 26.14 10.51 -23.70
N LEU A 363 26.29 9.52 -22.80
CA LEU A 363 25.63 8.20 -22.93
C LEU A 363 24.26 8.08 -22.23
N ARG A 364 23.83 9.04 -21.41
CA ARG A 364 22.54 8.97 -20.69
C ARG A 364 21.35 9.61 -21.43
N LEU A 365 21.58 10.31 -22.54
CA LEU A 365 20.52 11.00 -23.30
C LEU A 365 19.87 10.14 -24.39
N TRP A 366 20.36 8.92 -24.66
CA TRP A 366 19.88 8.10 -25.77
C TRP A 366 19.01 6.89 -25.38
N LEU A 367 18.81 6.60 -24.10
CA LEU A 367 18.11 5.38 -23.64
C LEU A 367 16.90 5.64 -22.71
N GLY A 368 16.24 6.79 -22.82
CA GLY A 368 15.21 7.25 -21.88
C GLY A 368 13.74 7.19 -22.34
N GLY A 369 13.42 6.67 -23.53
CA GLY A 369 12.05 6.71 -24.06
C GLY A 369 11.38 5.33 -24.13
N LYS A 370 10.16 5.18 -23.57
CA LYS A 370 9.32 3.96 -23.75
C LYS A 370 9.03 3.65 -25.23
N THR A 371 9.12 4.64 -26.11
CA THR A 371 8.99 4.50 -27.56
C THR A 371 10.22 3.87 -28.21
N SER A 372 11.43 4.12 -27.68
CA SER A 372 12.70 3.63 -28.22
C SER A 372 12.82 2.10 -28.15
N ARG A 373 12.22 1.47 -27.14
CA ARG A 373 12.23 0.01 -26.96
C ARG A 373 11.32 -0.70 -27.97
N ALA A 374 10.23 -0.07 -28.42
CA ALA A 374 9.34 -0.66 -29.42
C ALA A 374 9.99 -0.72 -30.81
N TRP A 375 10.71 0.33 -31.19
CA TRP A 375 11.41 0.40 -32.47
C TRP A 375 12.60 -0.55 -32.54
N ALA A 376 13.36 -0.70 -31.45
CA ALA A 376 14.49 -1.64 -31.40
C ALA A 376 14.06 -3.09 -31.65
N SER A 377 12.91 -3.51 -31.10
CA SER A 377 12.35 -4.86 -31.31
C SER A 377 11.99 -5.12 -32.78
N ILE A 378 11.39 -4.13 -33.46
CA ILE A 378 10.98 -4.24 -34.86
C ILE A 378 12.22 -4.33 -35.76
N THR A 379 13.28 -3.58 -35.46
CA THR A 379 14.54 -3.64 -36.20
C THR A 379 15.22 -5.00 -36.05
N VAL A 380 15.25 -5.59 -34.84
CA VAL A 380 15.84 -6.91 -34.60
C VAL A 380 15.08 -8.01 -35.35
N VAL A 381 13.75 -7.98 -35.33
CA VAL A 381 12.92 -8.95 -36.07
C VAL A 381 13.09 -8.78 -37.59
N GLY A 382 13.18 -7.54 -38.09
CA GLY A 382 13.42 -7.26 -39.51
C GLY A 382 14.79 -7.76 -40.00
N VAL A 383 15.84 -7.57 -39.19
CA VAL A 383 17.19 -8.07 -39.51
C VAL A 383 17.25 -9.60 -39.49
N LEU A 384 16.61 -10.25 -38.53
CA LEU A 384 16.54 -11.71 -38.46
C LEU A 384 15.75 -12.31 -39.64
N ALA A 385 14.63 -11.70 -40.01
CA ALA A 385 13.85 -12.12 -41.18
C ALA A 385 14.62 -11.93 -42.50
N GLY A 386 15.35 -10.82 -42.64
CA GLY A 386 16.21 -10.56 -43.81
C GLY A 386 17.40 -11.53 -43.90
N TRP A 387 18.01 -11.88 -42.77
CA TRP A 387 19.12 -12.83 -42.73
C TRP A 387 18.69 -14.25 -43.13
N VAL A 388 17.54 -14.72 -42.63
CA VAL A 388 16.96 -16.02 -42.99
C VAL A 388 16.54 -16.07 -44.46
N ALA A 389 16.04 -14.96 -45.02
CA ALA A 389 15.70 -14.88 -46.44
C ALA A 389 16.92 -14.87 -47.38
N SER A 390 18.09 -14.42 -46.92
CA SER A 390 19.33 -14.41 -47.72
C SER A 390 20.06 -15.76 -47.79
N LYS A 391 19.60 -16.77 -47.05
CA LYS A 391 20.19 -18.12 -46.98
C LYS A 391 19.40 -19.20 -47.75
N LYS A 392 18.59 -18.81 -48.74
CA LYS A 392 17.97 -19.74 -49.69
C LYS A 392 18.38 -19.44 -51.12
#